data_AF-A0A1M5AUH9-F1
#
_entry.id   AF-A0A1M5AUH9-F1
#
_cell.length_a   1.000
_cell.length_b   1.000
_cell.length_c   1.000
_cell.angle_alpha   90.00
_cell.angle_beta   90.00
_cell.angle_gamma   90.00
#
_symmetry.space_group_name_H-M   'P 1'
#
loop_
_entity.id
_entity.type
_entity.pdbx_description
1 polymer ?
#
loop_
_entity_poly.entity_id
_entity_poly.type
_entity_poly.pdbx_seq_one_letter_code
_entity_poly.pdbx_strand_id
1 'polypeptide(L)' 'AIRYNPDISDQYARLKARGKPSLSALGAAMRKLVHIAYGVLKSQSEYRPQGV' A
#
# COMPACT_ATOMS: atom_id res chain seq x y z
N ALA A 1 3.34 -7.26 -2.15
CA ALA A 1 2.61 -5.99 -1.93
C ALA A 1 3.16 -4.86 -2.81
N ILE A 2 4.46 -4.55 -2.75
CA ILE A 2 5.11 -3.44 -3.46
C ILE A 2 5.16 -3.65 -4.99
N ARG A 3 5.34 -4.89 -5.45
CA ARG A 3 5.56 -5.21 -6.87
C ARG A 3 4.32 -5.04 -7.78
N TYR A 4 3.12 -5.19 -7.24
CA TYR A 4 1.88 -5.26 -8.03
C TYR A 4 0.94 -4.07 -7.81
N ASN A 5 1.03 -3.39 -6.67
CA ASN A 5 0.17 -2.25 -6.37
C ASN A 5 0.99 -0.96 -6.36
N PRO A 6 0.79 -0.05 -7.34
CA PRO A 6 1.55 1.21 -7.41
C PRO A 6 1.36 2.04 -6.13
N ASP A 7 0.14 2.06 -5.59
CA ASP A 7 -0.21 2.67 -4.32
C ASP A 7 0.65 2.25 -3.12
N ILE A 8 1.00 0.97 -3.09
CA ILE A 8 1.78 0.36 -2.01
C ILE A 8 3.27 0.59 -2.27
N SER A 9 3.68 0.54 -3.53
CA SER A 9 5.04 0.89 -3.97
C SER A 9 5.39 2.31 -3.57
N ASP A 10 4.52 3.27 -3.89
CA ASP A 10 4.72 4.67 -3.55
C ASP A 10 4.77 4.92 -2.05
N GLN A 11 3.91 4.25 -1.28
CA GLN A 11 3.96 4.35 0.17
C GLN A 11 5.30 3.84 0.71
N TYR A 12 5.76 2.69 0.22
CA TYR A 12 7.05 2.12 0.60
C TYR A 12 8.22 3.04 0.21
N ALA A 13 8.21 3.58 -1.01
CA ALA A 13 9.21 4.52 -1.51
C ALA A 13 9.26 5.80 -0.66
N ARG A 14 8.11 6.39 -0.34
CA ARG A 14 8.02 7.57 0.56
C ARG A 14 8.55 7.28 1.95
N LEU A 15 8.25 6.11 2.53
CA LEU A 15 8.73 5.72 3.85
C LEU A 15 10.25 5.50 3.84
N LYS A 16 10.78 4.88 2.78
CA LYS A 16 12.21 4.66 2.59
C LYS A 16 12.96 5.98 2.36
N ALA A 17 12.40 6.90 1.58
CA ALA A 17 12.94 8.25 1.39
C ALA A 17 12.99 9.07 2.69
N ARG A 18 12.08 8.79 3.63
CA ARG A 18 12.08 9.36 4.99
C ARG A 18 13.07 8.68 5.95
N GLY A 19 13.92 7.77 5.46
CA GLY A 19 14.93 7.08 6.27
C GLY A 19 14.38 6.00 7.20
N LYS A 20 13.13 5.55 7.02
CA LYS A 20 12.56 4.50 7.89
C LYS A 20 13.18 3.13 7.57
N PRO A 21 13.34 2.26 8.58
CA PRO A 21 13.82 0.89 8.38
C PRO A 21 12.96 0.12 7.39
N SER A 22 13.59 -0.69 6.54
CA SER A 22 12.92 -1.49 5.49
C SER A 22 11.77 -2.35 6.02
N LEU A 23 11.92 -2.93 7.22
CA LEU A 23 10.88 -3.74 7.86
C LEU A 23 9.67 -2.90 8.30
N SER A 24 9.90 -1.69 8.80
CA SER A 24 8.83 -0.76 9.18
C SER A 24 8.05 -0.29 7.94
N ALA A 25 8.77 0.05 6.87
CA ALA A 25 8.17 0.43 5.60
C ALA A 25 7.37 -0.73 4.97
N LEU A 26 7.89 -1.96 5.06
CA LEU A 26 7.20 -3.16 4.60
C LEU A 26 5.93 -3.46 5.42
N GLY A 27 5.99 -3.34 6.75
CA GLY A 27 4.83 -3.51 7.61
C GLY A 27 3.72 -2.50 7.31
N ALA A 28 4.07 -1.24 7.08
CA ALA A 28 3.12 -0.21 6.65
C ALA A 28 2.47 -0.55 5.28
N ALA A 29 3.27 -1.03 4.33
CA ALA A 29 2.81 -1.49 3.03
C ALA A 29 1.84 -2.68 3.12
N MET A 30 2.12 -3.66 3.99
CA MET A 30 1.22 -4.79 4.24
C MET A 30 -0.10 -4.33 4.88
N ARG A 31 -0.04 -3.40 5.84
CA ARG A 31 -1.25 -2.87 6.48
C ARG A 31 -2.15 -2.14 5.47
N LYS A 32 -1.57 -1.37 4.54
CA LYS A 32 -2.32 -0.70 3.45
C LYS A 32 -2.99 -1.72 2.53
N LEU A 33 -2.32 -2.83 2.19
CA LEU A 33 -2.92 -3.92 1.40
C LEU A 33 -4.22 -4.45 2.02
N VAL A 34 -4.20 -4.73 3.33
CA VAL A 34 -5.38 -5.25 4.04
C VAL A 34 -6.53 -4.25 4.03
N HIS A 35 -6.24 -2.96 4.19
CA HIS A 35 -7.26 -1.92 4.14
C HIS A 35 -7.87 -1.78 2.74
N ILE A 36 -7.05 -1.91 1.69
CA ILE A 36 -7.54 -1.93 0.31
C ILE A 36 -8.49 -3.12 0.10
N ALA A 37 -8.07 -4.32 0.48
CA ALA A 37 -8.91 -5.52 0.35
C ALA A 37 -10.23 -5.40 1.13
N TYR A 38 -10.17 -4.88 2.35
CA TYR A 38 -11.37 -4.61 3.15
C TYR A 38 -12.25 -3.52 2.53
N GLY A 39 -11.65 -2.46 1.98
CA GLY A 39 -12.36 -1.39 1.29
C GLY A 39 -13.16 -1.92 0.11
N VAL A 40 -12.53 -2.72 -0.77
CA VAL A 40 -13.17 -3.38 -1.91
C VAL A 40 -14.32 -4.27 -1.45
N LEU A 41 -14.08 -5.13 -0.45
CA LEU A 41 -15.11 -6.02 0.08
C LEU A 41 -16.30 -5.26 0.66
N LYS A 42 -16.04 -4.19 1.42
CA LYS A 42 -17.08 -3.39 2.08
C LYS A 42 -17.88 -2.54 1.10
N SER A 43 -17.22 -1.93 0.12
CA SER A 43 -17.87 -1.04 -0.86
C SER A 43 -18.40 -1.77 -2.08
N GLN A 44 -18.15 -3.09 -2.19
CA GLN A 44 -18.48 -3.93 -3.35
C GLN A 44 -18.07 -3.29 -4.69
N SER A 45 -17.04 -2.45 -4.64
CA SER A 45 -16.56 -1.65 -5.75
C SER A 45 -15.16 -2.12 -6.11
N GLU A 46 -14.87 -2.16 -7.39
CA GLU A 46 -13.57 -2.61 -7.89
C GLU A 46 -12.45 -1.74 -7.32
N TYR A 47 -11.31 -2.38 -7.07
CA TYR A 47 -10.11 -1.67 -6.66
C TYR A 47 -9.68 -0.69 -7.76
N ARG A 48 -9.61 0.59 -7.42
CA ARG A 48 -9.01 1.63 -8.28
C ARG A 48 -7.68 2.08 -7.66
N PRO A 49 -6.55 1.86 -8.34
CA PRO A 49 -5.29 2.41 -7.88
C PRO A 49 -5.35 3.95 -7.94
N GLN A 50 -5.05 4.60 -6.83
CA GLN A 50 -5.02 6.07 -6.67
C GLN A 50 -3.64 6.66 -7.04
N GLY A 51 -2.68 5.79 -7.39
CA GLY A 51 -1.28 6.16 -7.71
C GLY A 51 -1.01 6.51 -9.17
N VAL A 52 -2.01 6.98 -9.93
CA VAL A 52 -1.85 7.52 -11.29
C VAL A 52 -2.54 8.87 -11.41
#